data_AF-A0A915N1C7-F1
#
_entry.id   AF-A0A915N1C7-F1
#
_cell.length_a   1.000
_cell.length_b   1.000
_cell.length_c   1.000
_cell.angle_alpha   90.00
_cell.angle_beta   90.00
_cell.angle_gamma   90.00
#
_symmetry.space_group_name_H-M   'P 1'
#
loop_
_entity.id
_entity.type
_entity.pdbx_description
1 polymer ?
#
loop_
_entity_poly.entity_id
_entity_poly.type
_entity_poly.pdbx_seq_one_letter_code
_entity_poly.pdbx_strand_id
1 'polypeptide(L)'
;MLNFLIKFLILFCLILEIHSWTWDNYPSPREATYFKCGIQNRTYVCDPDAMLTDHQRKEIILLVEDFKEKTKRPNSTVPCMREGLRLVVALAKYRIANPSDGWTYLCGFGGWKSSDKTKCESDVQGIELNLDVVRFCSQTYLTWNLHEGEFLKLREESIIITTKMDTLYAE
;
A
#
# COMPACT_ATOMS: atom_id res chain seq x y z
N MET A 1 30.10 -26.04 -28.90
CA MET A 1 28.70 -25.93 -28.41
C MET A 1 28.60 -25.79 -26.90
N LEU A 2 29.23 -26.65 -26.09
CA LEU A 2 29.17 -26.60 -24.62
C LEU A 2 29.57 -25.23 -24.01
N ASN A 3 30.64 -24.62 -24.54
CA ASN A 3 31.14 -23.33 -24.07
C ASN A 3 30.22 -22.14 -24.44
N PHE A 4 29.36 -22.30 -25.45
CA PHE A 4 28.38 -21.30 -25.86
C PHE A 4 27.11 -21.40 -25.01
N LEU A 5 26.68 -22.63 -24.71
CA LEU A 5 25.57 -22.94 -23.79
C LEU A 5 25.85 -22.43 -22.37
N ILE A 6 27.08 -22.61 -21.87
CA ILE A 6 27.48 -22.12 -20.53
C ILE A 6 27.46 -20.58 -20.48
N LYS A 7 27.98 -19.90 -21.51
CA LYS A 7 27.94 -18.43 -21.58
C LYS A 7 26.52 -17.89 -21.69
N PHE A 8 25.66 -18.58 -22.43
CA PHE A 8 24.24 -18.22 -22.56
C PHE A 8 23.48 -18.45 -21.25
N LEU A 9 23.74 -19.54 -20.53
CA LEU A 9 23.18 -19.80 -19.20
C LEU A 9 23.66 -18.77 -18.17
N ILE A 10 24.94 -18.39 -18.17
CA ILE A 10 25.46 -17.35 -17.28
C ILE A 10 24.83 -15.99 -17.61
N LEU A 11 24.70 -15.63 -18.89
CA LEU A 11 24.04 -14.40 -19.32
C LEU A 11 22.56 -14.40 -18.96
N PHE A 12 21.86 -15.53 -19.11
CA PHE A 12 20.46 -15.69 -18.75
C PHE A 12 20.24 -15.60 -17.23
N CYS A 13 21.11 -16.21 -16.42
CA CYS A 13 21.06 -16.09 -14.96
C CYS A 13 21.37 -14.67 -14.47
N LEU A 14 22.22 -13.91 -15.17
CA LEU A 14 22.49 -12.50 -14.85
C LEU A 14 21.31 -11.57 -15.18
N ILE A 15 20.39 -11.98 -16.08
CA ILE A 15 19.18 -11.21 -16.41
C ILE A 15 18.05 -11.49 -15.41
N LEU A 16 18.11 -12.61 -14.68
CA LEU A 16 17.19 -12.93 -13.58
C LEU A 16 17.60 -12.21 -12.30
N GLU A 17 17.72 -10.89 -12.33
CA GLU A 17 17.68 -10.12 -11.10
C GLU A 17 16.29 -10.28 -10.50
N ILE A 18 16.18 -11.07 -9.44
CA ILE A 18 14.99 -11.11 -8.59
C ILE A 18 14.95 -9.75 -7.89
N HIS A 19 14.26 -8.80 -8.52
CA HIS A 19 14.03 -7.50 -7.91
C HIS A 19 13.18 -7.71 -6.65
N SER A 20 13.76 -7.39 -5.50
CA SER A 20 13.07 -7.42 -4.22
C SER A 20 13.07 -6.02 -3.62
N TRP A 21 11.88 -5.56 -3.26
CA TRP A 21 11.71 -4.30 -2.58
C TRP A 21 12.16 -4.39 -1.12
N THR A 22 12.76 -3.32 -0.62
CA THR A 22 12.91 -3.01 0.80
C THR A 22 12.11 -1.75 1.10
N TRP A 23 11.74 -1.52 2.36
CA TRP A 23 11.03 -0.28 2.71
C TRP A 23 11.83 0.99 2.37
N ASP A 24 13.16 0.91 2.31
CA ASP A 24 14.02 2.03 1.95
C ASP A 24 14.00 2.34 0.44
N ASN A 25 13.68 1.35 -0.41
CA ASN A 25 13.72 1.50 -1.86
C ASN A 25 12.35 1.39 -2.53
N TYR A 26 11.30 1.05 -1.79
CA TYR A 26 9.92 0.95 -2.30
C TYR A 26 9.38 2.35 -2.71
N PRO A 27 8.84 2.51 -3.93
CA PRO A 27 8.60 3.84 -4.52
C PRO A 27 7.33 4.50 -4.01
N SER A 28 7.33 5.81 -3.73
CA SER A 28 6.18 6.51 -3.12
C SER A 28 5.07 6.98 -4.05
N PRO A 29 3.80 6.57 -3.85
CA PRO A 29 2.68 7.05 -4.66
C PRO A 29 2.31 8.51 -4.32
N ARG A 30 2.93 9.08 -3.28
CA ARG A 30 2.73 10.47 -2.82
C ARG A 30 3.88 11.40 -3.16
N GLU A 31 5.07 10.88 -3.42
CA GLU A 31 6.25 11.68 -3.71
C GLU A 31 6.39 12.01 -5.21
N ALA A 32 7.43 12.76 -5.56
CA ALA A 32 7.78 13.03 -6.96
C ALA A 32 8.02 11.75 -7.79
N THR A 33 8.30 10.62 -7.15
CA THR A 33 8.56 9.32 -7.79
C THR A 33 7.32 8.46 -7.98
N TYR A 34 6.10 9.01 -7.83
CA TYR A 34 4.84 8.27 -7.94
C TYR A 34 4.70 7.47 -9.23
N PHE A 35 5.29 7.91 -10.34
CA PHE A 35 5.25 7.17 -11.61
C PHE A 35 5.89 5.78 -11.52
N LYS A 36 6.82 5.55 -10.57
CA LYS A 36 7.42 4.23 -10.32
C LYS A 36 6.44 3.22 -9.73
N CYS A 37 5.28 3.68 -9.22
CA CYS A 37 4.20 2.84 -8.71
C CYS A 37 3.22 2.35 -9.80
N GLY A 38 3.49 2.60 -11.09
CA GLY A 38 2.55 2.23 -12.17
C GLY A 38 1.29 3.11 -12.25
N ILE A 39 1.34 4.32 -11.71
CA ILE A 39 0.22 5.28 -11.65
C ILE A 39 0.54 6.58 -12.39
N GLN A 40 -0.49 7.18 -13.00
CA GLN A 40 -0.36 8.44 -13.76
C GLN A 40 -0.53 9.69 -12.90
N ASN A 41 -1.17 9.56 -11.75
CA ASN A 41 -1.42 10.65 -10.80
C ASN A 41 -1.13 10.14 -9.39
N ARG A 42 -0.72 11.04 -8.49
CA ARG A 42 -0.51 10.70 -7.08
C ARG A 42 -1.79 10.12 -6.48
N THR A 43 -1.63 9.02 -5.74
CA THR A 43 -2.72 8.32 -5.07
C THR A 43 -2.16 7.67 -3.79
N TYR A 44 -2.90 6.74 -3.20
CA TYR A 44 -2.49 5.93 -2.06
C TYR A 44 -2.32 4.45 -2.44
N VAL A 45 -2.28 4.13 -3.74
CA VAL A 45 -2.03 2.78 -4.25
C VAL A 45 -0.67 2.75 -4.96
N CYS A 46 0.18 1.80 -4.62
CA CYS A 46 1.46 1.59 -5.28
C CYS A 46 1.61 0.15 -5.78
N ASP A 47 1.79 -0.01 -7.10
CA ASP A 47 1.95 -1.30 -7.79
C ASP A 47 3.16 -1.27 -8.74
N PRO A 48 4.39 -1.18 -8.23
CA PRO A 48 5.59 -1.05 -9.04
C PRO A 48 5.94 -2.32 -9.83
N ASP A 49 5.45 -3.48 -9.41
CA ASP A 49 5.66 -4.76 -10.10
C ASP A 49 4.56 -5.09 -11.11
N ALA A 50 3.63 -4.15 -11.34
CA ALA A 50 2.50 -4.31 -12.27
C ALA A 50 1.69 -5.60 -12.04
N MET A 51 1.44 -5.92 -10.78
CA MET A 51 0.63 -7.08 -10.38
C MET A 51 -0.84 -6.89 -10.74
N LEU A 52 -1.28 -5.65 -10.97
CA LEU A 52 -2.63 -5.30 -11.35
C LEU A 52 -2.68 -4.88 -12.82
N THR A 53 -3.77 -5.25 -13.50
CA THR A 53 -4.17 -4.58 -14.75
C THR A 53 -4.54 -3.12 -14.47
N ASP A 54 -4.50 -2.26 -15.49
CA ASP A 54 -4.92 -0.85 -15.37
C ASP A 54 -6.36 -0.71 -14.86
N HIS A 55 -7.24 -1.65 -15.25
CA HIS A 55 -8.62 -1.68 -14.78
C HIS A 55 -8.70 -1.98 -13.28
N GLN A 56 -8.06 -3.06 -12.83
CA GLN A 56 -8.02 -3.44 -11.41
C GLN A 56 -7.39 -2.34 -10.55
N ARG A 57 -6.28 -1.74 -11.02
CA ARG A 57 -5.63 -0.61 -10.35
C ARG A 57 -6.59 0.57 -10.18
N LYS A 58 -7.36 0.91 -11.23
CA LYS A 58 -8.37 1.97 -11.17
C LYS A 58 -9.49 1.64 -10.18
N GLU A 59 -9.97 0.40 -10.13
CA GLU A 59 -10.97 -0.03 -9.16
C GLU A 59 -10.47 0.13 -7.72
N ILE A 60 -9.24 -0.30 -7.43
CA ILE A 60 -8.65 -0.20 -6.09
C ILE A 60 -8.45 1.26 -5.69
N ILE A 61 -7.99 2.11 -6.61
CA ILE A 61 -7.88 3.56 -6.37
C ILE A 61 -9.24 4.15 -5.98
N LEU A 62 -10.32 3.77 -6.68
CA LEU A 62 -11.67 4.23 -6.34
C LEU A 62 -12.12 3.75 -4.97
N LEU A 63 -11.82 2.49 -4.61
CA LEU A 63 -12.15 1.95 -3.29
C LEU A 63 -11.40 2.67 -2.16
N VAL A 64 -10.12 2.99 -2.38
CA VAL A 64 -9.31 3.72 -1.41
C VAL A 64 -9.81 5.16 -1.21
N GLU A 65 -10.25 5.84 -2.28
CA GLU A 65 -10.86 7.17 -2.16
C GLU A 65 -12.27 7.10 -1.51
N ASP A 66 -13.06 6.07 -1.81
CA ASP A 66 -14.36 5.84 -1.18
C ASP A 66 -14.24 5.57 0.33
N PHE A 67 -13.24 4.78 0.74
CA PHE A 67 -12.91 4.57 2.15
C PHE A 67 -12.71 5.90 2.89
N LYS A 68 -11.95 6.82 2.29
CA LYS A 68 -11.75 8.16 2.85
C LYS A 68 -13.07 8.89 3.05
N GLU A 69 -13.93 8.93 2.04
CA GLU A 69 -15.18 9.69 2.14
C GLU A 69 -16.14 9.07 3.16
N LYS A 70 -16.21 7.74 3.23
CA LYS A 70 -17.05 7.02 4.20
C LYS A 70 -16.56 7.14 5.65
N THR A 71 -15.26 7.27 5.84
CA THR A 71 -14.68 7.43 7.18
C THR A 71 -14.65 8.88 7.65
N LYS A 72 -15.08 9.82 6.80
CA LYS A 72 -15.19 11.25 7.12
C LYS A 72 -16.27 11.53 8.16
N ARG A 73 -15.90 12.31 9.17
CA ARG A 73 -16.74 12.74 10.30
C ARG A 73 -16.59 14.24 10.51
N PRO A 74 -17.34 15.08 9.78
CA PRO A 74 -17.15 16.54 9.78
C PRO A 74 -17.17 17.18 11.18
N ASN A 75 -17.93 16.61 12.11
CA ASN A 75 -18.09 17.08 13.48
C ASN A 75 -17.09 16.47 14.48
N SER A 76 -16.12 15.67 14.04
CA SER A 76 -15.16 15.03 14.95
C SER A 76 -14.22 16.04 15.59
N THR A 77 -13.89 15.81 16.86
CA THR A 77 -12.84 16.54 17.58
C THR A 77 -11.44 16.15 17.09
N VAL A 78 -11.32 15.01 16.42
CA VAL A 78 -10.08 14.52 15.80
C VAL A 78 -9.94 15.09 14.39
N PRO A 79 -8.91 15.91 14.09
CA PRO A 79 -8.76 16.55 12.79
C PRO A 79 -8.81 15.59 11.59
N CYS A 80 -8.16 14.43 11.69
CA CYS A 80 -8.07 13.49 10.57
C CYS A 80 -9.36 12.73 10.33
N MET A 81 -10.17 12.52 11.37
CA MET A 81 -11.52 12.01 11.19
C MET A 81 -12.41 13.02 10.45
N ARG A 82 -12.20 14.33 10.64
CA ARG A 82 -12.95 15.35 9.87
C ARG A 82 -12.68 15.31 8.37
N GLU A 83 -11.48 14.89 7.99
CA GLU A 83 -11.05 14.79 6.59
C GLU A 83 -11.18 13.38 6.00
N GLY A 84 -11.60 12.41 6.82
CA GLY A 84 -11.61 10.99 6.46
C GLY A 84 -10.25 10.34 6.63
N LEU A 85 -10.24 9.07 7.05
CA LEU A 85 -9.01 8.29 7.16
C LEU A 85 -8.48 7.92 5.78
N ARG A 86 -7.16 7.79 5.66
CA ARG A 86 -6.52 7.33 4.43
C ARG A 86 -6.14 5.86 4.58
N LEU A 87 -6.28 5.12 3.49
CA LEU A 87 -5.81 3.75 3.34
C LEU A 87 -4.74 3.73 2.26
N VAL A 88 -3.57 3.17 2.53
CA VAL A 88 -2.53 2.92 1.52
C VAL A 88 -2.48 1.45 1.20
N VAL A 89 -2.35 1.17 -0.10
CA VAL A 89 -2.18 -0.19 -0.63
C VAL A 89 -0.80 -0.26 -1.28
N ALA A 90 0.07 -1.10 -0.72
CA ALA A 90 1.40 -1.41 -1.24
C ALA A 90 1.39 -2.83 -1.81
N LEU A 91 1.60 -2.96 -3.12
CA LEU A 91 1.66 -4.23 -3.82
C LEU A 91 3.09 -4.53 -4.26
N ALA A 92 3.58 -5.73 -3.96
CA ALA A 92 4.90 -6.17 -4.39
C ALA A 92 4.86 -7.65 -4.69
N LYS A 93 5.51 -8.08 -5.78
CA LYS A 93 5.54 -9.49 -6.18
C LYS A 93 6.12 -10.36 -5.06
N TYR A 94 7.17 -9.87 -4.43
CA TYR A 94 7.79 -10.49 -3.26
C TYR A 94 7.60 -9.61 -2.04
N ARG A 95 7.61 -10.23 -0.85
CA ARG A 95 7.53 -9.52 0.42
C ARG A 95 8.54 -8.38 0.49
N ILE A 96 8.08 -7.19 0.85
CA ILE A 96 8.94 -6.01 1.01
C ILE A 96 9.84 -6.24 2.23
N ALA A 97 11.14 -6.39 2.00
CA ALA A 97 12.12 -6.75 3.01
C ALA A 97 12.49 -5.57 3.92
N ASN A 98 12.09 -5.63 5.19
CA ASN A 98 12.79 -5.00 6.32
C ASN A 98 12.29 -5.65 7.63
N PRO A 99 13.09 -6.51 8.29
CA PRO A 99 12.62 -7.28 9.45
C PRO A 99 12.59 -6.50 10.77
N SER A 100 13.20 -5.31 10.88
CA SER A 100 13.22 -4.52 12.12
C SER A 100 12.17 -3.41 12.13
N ASP A 101 10.91 -3.75 11.79
CA ASP A 101 9.72 -2.88 11.85
C ASP A 101 9.25 -2.20 10.55
N GLY A 102 9.55 -2.77 9.37
CA GLY A 102 8.98 -2.30 8.09
C GLY A 102 7.44 -2.24 8.07
N TRP A 103 6.81 -3.11 8.84
CA TRP A 103 5.38 -3.07 9.11
C TRP A 103 4.96 -1.83 9.91
N THR A 104 5.69 -1.46 10.96
CA THR A 104 5.45 -0.21 11.69
C THR A 104 5.71 1.02 10.82
N TYR A 105 6.54 0.93 9.77
CA TYR A 105 6.68 2.00 8.79
C TYR A 105 5.42 2.17 7.96
N LEU A 106 4.94 1.13 7.26
CA LEU A 106 3.69 1.19 6.49
C LEU A 106 2.52 1.71 7.35
N CYS A 107 2.49 1.28 8.61
CA CYS A 107 1.37 1.45 9.52
C CYS A 107 1.53 2.63 10.48
N GLY A 108 2.68 3.29 10.50
CA GLY A 108 3.03 4.33 11.48
C GLY A 108 3.45 5.65 10.84
N PHE A 109 3.81 6.61 11.69
CA PHE A 109 4.30 7.94 11.29
C PHE A 109 5.60 7.84 10.49
N GLY A 110 5.52 7.61 9.18
CA GLY A 110 6.68 7.73 8.28
C GLY A 110 6.77 6.78 7.09
N GLY A 111 5.88 5.79 6.92
CA GLY A 111 6.01 4.78 5.84
C GLY A 111 5.96 5.35 4.43
N TRP A 112 5.18 6.41 4.27
CA TRP A 112 5.17 7.22 3.07
C TRP A 112 5.16 8.66 3.53
N LYS A 113 6.35 9.27 3.61
CA LYS A 113 6.42 10.73 3.74
C LYS A 113 5.64 11.28 2.55
N SER A 114 4.59 12.03 2.84
CA SER A 114 4.01 12.94 1.88
C SER A 114 4.81 14.24 2.00
N SER A 115 5.14 14.87 0.87
CA SER A 115 5.66 16.24 0.89
C SER A 115 4.65 17.24 1.45
N ASP A 116 3.37 16.85 1.56
CA ASP A 116 2.28 17.67 2.05
C ASP A 116 2.24 17.67 3.60
N LYS A 117 2.26 18.88 4.18
CA LYS A 117 2.52 19.14 5.61
C LYS A 117 1.32 18.95 6.54
N THR A 118 0.20 18.40 6.08
CA THR A 118 -0.98 18.24 6.95
C THR A 118 -0.82 17.01 7.83
N LYS A 119 -1.06 17.15 9.15
CA LYS A 119 -0.96 16.07 10.16
C LYS A 119 -1.70 14.77 9.80
N CYS A 120 -2.68 14.86 8.90
CA CYS A 120 -3.56 13.75 8.52
C CYS A 120 -3.14 13.01 7.25
N GLU A 121 -2.15 13.50 6.51
CA GLU A 121 -1.57 12.74 5.40
C GLU A 121 -0.57 11.68 5.86
N SER A 122 -0.07 11.78 7.09
CA SER A 122 0.79 10.79 7.73
C SER A 122 0.04 9.71 8.54
N ASP A 123 -1.27 9.88 8.75
CA ASP A 123 -2.11 8.91 9.50
C ASP A 123 -2.82 7.98 8.51
N VAL A 124 -2.19 6.84 8.24
CA VAL A 124 -2.63 5.92 7.19
C VAL A 124 -2.81 4.51 7.73
N GLN A 125 -3.92 3.85 7.37
CA GLN A 125 -4.03 2.39 7.45
C GLN A 125 -3.30 1.75 6.26
N GLY A 126 -2.60 0.64 6.47
CA GLY A 126 -1.79 0.02 5.43
C GLY A 126 -2.29 -1.37 5.07
N ILE A 127 -2.33 -1.66 3.76
CA ILE A 127 -2.47 -3.00 3.22
C ILE A 127 -1.19 -3.31 2.45
N GLU A 128 -0.43 -4.30 2.92
CA GLU A 128 0.68 -4.90 2.16
C GLU A 128 0.16 -6.15 1.47
N LEU A 129 0.45 -6.28 0.18
CA LEU A 129 0.10 -7.43 -0.62
C LEU A 129 1.35 -7.99 -1.25
N ASN A 130 1.55 -9.28 -1.07
CA ASN A 130 2.52 -10.07 -1.82
C ASN A 130 1.92 -11.41 -2.24
N LEU A 131 2.60 -12.13 -3.12
CA LEU A 131 2.14 -13.43 -3.63
C LEU A 131 1.85 -14.47 -2.53
N ASP A 132 2.37 -14.28 -1.32
CA ASP A 132 2.24 -15.24 -0.24
C ASP A 132 1.14 -14.89 0.77
N VAL A 133 0.88 -13.58 1.03
CA VAL A 133 0.00 -13.14 2.13
C VAL A 133 -0.60 -11.75 1.87
N VAL A 134 -1.89 -11.58 2.22
CA VAL A 134 -2.54 -10.27 2.42
C VAL A 134 -2.38 -9.80 3.87
N ARG A 135 -1.84 -8.60 4.06
CA ARG A 135 -1.38 -8.09 5.34
C ARG A 135 -2.04 -6.74 5.65
N PHE A 136 -2.91 -6.71 6.66
CA PHE A 136 -3.64 -5.51 7.06
C PHE A 136 -3.13 -4.94 8.38
N CYS A 137 -2.87 -3.64 8.41
CA CYS A 137 -2.58 -2.94 9.65
C CYS A 137 -3.50 -1.77 9.94
N SER A 138 -3.92 -1.73 11.21
CA SER A 138 -4.53 -0.57 11.83
C SER A 138 -3.62 -0.08 12.97
N GLN A 139 -2.49 0.57 12.65
CA GLN A 139 -1.91 1.47 13.63
C GLN A 139 -2.54 2.83 13.37
N THR A 140 -3.38 3.26 14.30
CA THR A 140 -3.73 4.67 14.35
C THR A 140 -3.46 5.12 15.77
N TYR A 141 -2.64 6.14 15.94
CA TYR A 141 -2.60 6.85 17.23
C TYR A 141 -3.99 7.44 17.57
N LEU A 142 -4.86 7.56 16.55
CA LEU A 142 -6.24 8.00 16.63
C LEU A 142 -7.23 6.96 17.17
N THR A 143 -7.00 5.65 17.03
CA THR A 143 -7.90 4.60 17.59
C THR A 143 -8.00 4.66 19.10
N TRP A 144 -6.99 5.22 19.76
CA TRP A 144 -7.00 5.40 21.22
C TRP A 144 -8.05 6.43 21.67
N ASN A 145 -8.52 7.29 20.77
CA ASN A 145 -9.54 8.31 21.02
C ASN A 145 -10.84 8.07 20.26
N LEU A 146 -10.95 6.97 19.49
CA LEU A 146 -12.18 6.61 18.79
C LEU A 146 -13.11 5.85 19.73
N HIS A 147 -14.41 6.15 19.64
CA HIS A 147 -15.39 5.30 20.30
C HIS A 147 -15.46 3.92 19.60
N GLU A 148 -15.76 2.87 20.37
CA GLU A 148 -15.83 1.48 19.88
C GLU A 148 -16.68 1.32 18.61
N GLY A 149 -17.83 2.00 18.54
CA GLY A 149 -18.70 1.97 17.36
C GLY A 149 -18.09 2.64 16.12
N GLU A 150 -17.18 3.61 16.29
CA GLU A 150 -16.43 4.20 15.18
C GLU A 150 -15.36 3.23 14.69
N PHE A 151 -14.66 2.58 15.61
CA PHE A 151 -13.66 1.56 15.29
C PHE A 151 -14.22 0.39 14.48
N LEU A 152 -15.39 -0.13 14.88
CA LEU A 152 -16.03 -1.24 14.17
C LEU A 152 -16.40 -0.87 12.73
N LYS A 153 -16.91 0.34 12.49
CA LYS A 153 -17.21 0.82 11.13
C LYS A 153 -15.96 0.95 10.26
N LEU A 154 -14.85 1.42 10.82
CA LEU A 154 -13.58 1.48 10.09
C LEU A 154 -13.13 0.09 9.65
N ARG A 155 -13.29 -0.90 10.54
CA ARG A 155 -12.96 -2.30 10.25
C ARG A 155 -13.85 -2.90 9.18
N GLU A 156 -15.15 -2.61 9.19
CA GLU A 156 -16.07 -3.07 8.14
C GLU A 156 -15.68 -2.54 6.75
N GLU A 157 -15.36 -1.24 6.64
CA GLU A 157 -14.95 -0.66 5.36
C GLU A 157 -13.60 -1.19 4.88
N SER A 158 -12.65 -1.49 5.80
CA SER A 158 -11.37 -2.08 5.41
C SER A 158 -11.48 -3.55 4.97
N ILE A 159 -12.47 -4.29 5.47
CA ILE A 159 -12.76 -5.68 5.05
C ILE A 159 -13.19 -5.71 3.58
N ILE A 160 -13.99 -4.75 3.10
CA ILE A 160 -14.44 -4.70 1.70
C ILE A 160 -13.24 -4.64 0.76
N ILE A 161 -12.27 -3.78 1.08
CA ILE A 161 -11.07 -3.59 0.26
C ILE A 161 -10.21 -4.84 0.32
N THR A 162 -9.98 -5.39 1.52
CA THR A 162 -9.24 -6.65 1.70
C THR A 162 -9.86 -7.80 0.90
N THR A 163 -11.18 -7.96 0.96
CA THR A 163 -11.91 -9.01 0.24
C THR A 163 -11.76 -8.85 -1.28
N LYS A 164 -11.87 -7.61 -1.77
CA LYS A 164 -11.63 -7.34 -3.20
C LYS A 164 -10.20 -7.72 -3.58
N MET A 165 -9.20 -7.37 -2.77
CA MET A 165 -7.81 -7.75 -3.03
C MET A 165 -7.63 -9.28 -3.04
N ASP A 166 -8.20 -10.00 -2.07
CA ASP A 166 -8.16 -11.46 -2.03
C ASP A 166 -8.76 -12.09 -3.30
N THR A 167 -9.89 -11.56 -3.81
CA THR A 167 -10.49 -12.07 -5.05
C THR A 167 -9.61 -11.84 -6.28
N LEU A 168 -8.89 -10.71 -6.34
CA LEU A 168 -8.04 -10.38 -7.49
C LEU A 168 -6.79 -11.26 -7.58
N TYR A 169 -6.35 -11.86 -6.46
CA TYR A 169 -5.17 -12.72 -6.40
C TYR A 169 -5.50 -14.22 -6.35
N ALA A 170 -6.78 -14.58 -6.28
CA ALA A 170 -7.25 -15.96 -6.39
C ALA A 170 -7.47 -16.43 -7.84
N GLU A 171 -7.45 -15.49 -8.80
CA GLU A 171 -7.61 -15.71 -10.26
C GLU A 171 -6.25 -15.79 -10.97
#